data_AF-A0A1V3TXQ0-F1
#
_entry.id   AF-A0A1V3TXQ0-F1
#
_cell.length_a   1.000
_cell.length_b   1.000
_cell.length_c   1.000
_cell.angle_alpha   90.00
_cell.angle_beta   90.00
_cell.angle_gamma   90.00
#
_symmetry.space_group_name_H-M   'P 1'
#
loop_
_entity.id
_entity.type
_entity.pdbx_description
1 polymer ?
#
loop_
_entity_poly.entity_id
_entity_poly.type
_entity_poly.pdbx_seq_one_letter_code
_entity_poly.pdbx_strand_id
1 'polypeptide(L)'
;MAKRNLKAVFFSLLLFLVIACKITYKEHYDKTQDNLSYELCQIYGFDQGIRDTVLTFNKRKVMPEIDSVNFVRIISFIRKNGFPNEKLLGKRNFSQECVESSAVAVLLHNPQRIVKDKNNFYLLLTEVNKGNMKRDFFATVLDKYYWAKKGNNRKVYYGTPFGKPCIEEKRVSDSLRKEIGLNPLDDSSYRKCSN
;
A
#
# COMPACT_ATOMS: atom_id res chain seq x y z
N MET A 1 19.79 -30.08 -55.08
CA MET A 1 20.34 -29.94 -53.71
C MET A 1 21.03 -28.57 -53.62
N ALA A 2 20.37 -27.56 -53.06
CA ALA A 2 20.86 -26.19 -53.09
C ALA A 2 22.00 -25.99 -52.07
N LYS A 3 23.20 -25.60 -52.52
CA LYS A 3 24.32 -25.19 -51.65
C LYS A 3 23.90 -23.91 -50.91
N ARG A 4 23.43 -24.07 -49.67
CA ARG A 4 23.16 -22.94 -48.77
C ARG A 4 24.46 -22.18 -48.56
N ASN A 5 24.46 -20.91 -48.93
CA ASN A 5 25.63 -20.05 -48.91
C ASN A 5 25.94 -19.66 -47.45
N LEU A 6 26.75 -20.48 -46.78
CA LEU A 6 27.04 -20.40 -45.34
C LEU A 6 27.50 -19.01 -44.89
N LYS A 7 28.19 -18.28 -45.79
CA LYS A 7 28.63 -16.88 -45.56
C LYS A 7 27.46 -15.90 -45.44
N ALA A 8 26.40 -16.07 -46.23
CA ALA A 8 25.21 -15.21 -46.17
C ALA A 8 24.40 -15.46 -44.88
N VAL A 9 24.35 -16.70 -44.42
CA VAL A 9 23.72 -17.07 -43.14
C VAL A 9 24.50 -16.47 -41.97
N PHE A 10 25.84 -16.57 -42.00
CA PHE A 10 26.70 -15.96 -40.98
C PHE A 10 26.59 -14.43 -40.94
N PHE A 11 26.56 -13.78 -42.10
CA PHE A 11 26.42 -12.32 -42.19
C PHE A 11 25.05 -11.85 -41.70
N SER A 12 23.98 -12.60 -42.01
CA SER A 12 22.63 -12.32 -41.51
C SER A 12 22.53 -12.50 -39.99
N LEU A 13 23.16 -13.53 -39.41
CA LEU A 13 23.23 -13.76 -37.97
C LEU A 13 24.02 -12.65 -37.25
N LEU A 14 25.14 -12.21 -37.84
CA LEU A 14 25.93 -11.10 -37.30
C LEU A 14 25.13 -9.78 -37.33
N LEU A 15 24.37 -9.54 -38.40
CA LEU A 15 23.51 -8.36 -38.52
C LEU A 15 22.38 -8.38 -37.47
N PHE A 16 21.76 -9.54 -37.22
CA PHE A 16 20.76 -9.71 -36.15
C PHE A 16 21.36 -9.50 -34.75
N LEU A 17 22.59 -9.95 -34.50
CA LEU A 17 23.31 -9.71 -33.23
C LEU A 17 23.61 -8.22 -33.00
N VAL A 18 24.00 -7.49 -34.05
CA VAL A 18 24.28 -6.04 -33.95
C VAL A 18 23.00 -5.21 -33.77
N ILE A 19 21.88 -5.63 -34.39
CA ILE A 19 20.57 -4.97 -34.21
C ILE A 19 19.97 -5.30 -32.83
N ALA A 20 20.10 -6.54 -32.36
CA ALA A 20 19.64 -6.93 -31.02
C ALA A 20 20.40 -6.21 -29.89
N CYS A 21 21.67 -5.87 -30.10
CA CYS A 21 22.50 -5.17 -29.12
C CYS A 21 22.18 -3.66 -29.00
N LYS A 22 21.35 -3.10 -29.89
CA LYS A 22 20.90 -1.70 -29.78
C LYS A 22 19.60 -1.50 -29.00
N ILE A 23 18.94 -2.58 -28.55
CA ILE A 23 17.90 -2.46 -27.53
C ILE A 23 18.59 -2.44 -26.16
N THR A 24 19.43 -1.42 -25.93
CA THR A 24 19.72 -1.01 -24.56
C THR A 24 18.43 -0.39 -24.05
N TYR A 25 17.68 -1.16 -23.25
CA TYR A 25 16.65 -0.62 -22.38
C TYR A 25 17.36 0.36 -21.46
N LYS A 26 17.41 1.63 -21.87
CA LYS A 26 17.92 2.70 -21.04
C LYS A 26 16.85 2.89 -19.98
N GLU A 27 16.97 2.15 -18.87
CA GLU A 27 16.16 2.43 -17.68
C GLU A 27 16.29 3.93 -17.43
N HIS A 28 15.16 4.63 -17.52
CA HIS A 28 15.10 6.06 -17.37
C HIS A 28 15.43 6.38 -15.90
N TYR A 29 16.69 6.75 -15.66
CA TYR A 29 17.16 7.13 -14.33
C TYR A 29 16.45 8.43 -13.90
N ASP A 30 15.53 8.31 -12.95
CA ASP A 30 14.87 9.45 -12.31
C ASP A 30 15.32 9.54 -10.86
N LYS A 31 16.28 10.44 -10.61
CA LYS A 31 16.85 10.70 -9.29
C LYS A 31 15.77 11.08 -8.25
N THR A 32 14.70 11.75 -8.67
CA THR A 32 13.62 12.13 -7.75
C THR A 32 12.84 10.90 -7.31
N GLN A 33 12.45 10.05 -8.25
CA GLN A 33 11.77 8.79 -7.95
C GLN A 33 12.62 7.90 -7.04
N ASP A 34 13.93 7.81 -7.31
CA ASP A 34 14.85 7.00 -6.53
C ASP A 34 14.99 7.52 -5.10
N ASN A 35 15.08 8.83 -4.90
CA ASN A 35 15.13 9.43 -3.57
C ASN A 35 13.85 9.19 -2.76
N LEU A 36 12.69 9.33 -3.39
CA LEU A 36 11.40 9.05 -2.75
C LEU A 36 11.28 7.57 -2.37
N SER A 37 11.73 6.69 -3.26
CA SER A 37 11.71 5.24 -3.05
C SER A 37 12.65 4.83 -1.92
N TYR A 38 13.83 5.45 -1.86
CA TYR A 38 14.79 5.26 -0.78
C TYR A 38 14.18 5.68 0.58
N GLU A 39 13.50 6.84 0.64
CA GLU A 39 12.81 7.29 1.86
C GLU A 39 11.74 6.28 2.31
N LEU A 40 10.93 5.76 1.38
CA LEU A 40 9.92 4.74 1.68
C LEU A 40 10.55 3.43 2.18
N CYS A 41 11.65 2.98 1.57
CA CYS A 41 12.36 1.78 2.02
C CYS A 41 13.01 1.96 3.40
N GLN A 42 13.47 3.17 3.75
CA GLN A 42 13.94 3.46 5.10
C GLN A 42 12.82 3.40 6.15
N ILE A 43 11.61 3.85 5.79
CA ILE A 43 10.43 3.70 6.66
C ILE A 43 10.09 2.23 6.81
N TYR A 44 9.99 1.49 5.70
CA TYR A 44 9.65 0.07 5.71
C TYR A 44 10.66 -0.77 6.47
N GLY A 45 11.96 -0.56 6.22
CA GLY A 45 13.03 -1.26 6.92
C GLY A 45 13.03 -0.99 8.42
N PHE A 46 12.67 0.23 8.85
CA PHE A 46 12.53 0.51 10.28
C PHE A 46 11.27 -0.13 10.89
N ASP A 47 10.16 -0.18 10.14
CA ASP A 47 8.90 -0.80 10.57
C ASP A 47 8.99 -2.33 10.66
N GLN A 48 9.60 -2.97 9.67
CA GLN A 48 9.66 -4.43 9.53
C GLN A 48 10.96 -5.04 10.05
N GLY A 49 12.10 -4.37 9.85
CA GLY A 49 13.40 -4.90 10.28
C GLY A 49 13.52 -5.07 11.79
N ILE A 50 12.88 -4.21 12.58
CA ILE A 50 12.85 -4.36 14.04
C ILE A 50 11.98 -5.56 14.49
N ARG A 51 11.09 -6.05 13.63
CA ARG A 51 10.17 -7.16 13.95
C ARG A 51 10.86 -8.51 13.83
N ASP A 52 12.07 -8.55 13.25
CA ASP A 52 12.91 -9.74 13.14
C ASP A 52 12.98 -10.50 14.48
N THR A 53 12.78 -11.82 14.41
CA THR A 53 12.77 -12.72 15.56
C THR A 53 14.16 -12.91 16.17
N VAL A 54 15.22 -12.64 15.43
CA VAL A 54 16.61 -12.70 15.91
C VAL A 54 16.91 -11.56 16.89
N LEU A 55 16.23 -10.42 16.75
CA LEU A 55 16.39 -9.28 17.64
C LEU A 55 15.71 -9.54 18.99
N THR A 56 16.50 -9.51 20.06
CA THR A 56 16.04 -9.73 21.43
C THR A 56 15.90 -8.41 22.18
N PHE A 57 14.67 -7.91 22.30
CA PHE A 57 14.32 -6.72 23.09
C PHE A 57 12.85 -6.76 23.53
N ASN A 58 12.43 -5.83 24.39
CA ASN A 58 11.03 -5.74 24.81
C ASN A 58 10.15 -5.18 23.67
N LYS A 59 9.70 -6.06 22.76
CA LYS A 59 8.83 -5.71 21.63
C LYS A 59 7.57 -4.97 22.08
N ARG A 60 6.95 -5.37 23.19
CA ARG A 60 5.73 -4.72 23.70
C ARG A 60 5.94 -3.24 24.08
N LYS A 61 7.14 -2.89 24.54
CA LYS A 61 7.50 -1.51 24.88
C LYS A 61 7.91 -0.70 23.65
N VAL A 62 8.74 -1.28 22.79
CA VAL A 62 9.40 -0.55 21.69
C VAL A 62 8.53 -0.45 20.43
N MET A 63 7.76 -1.49 20.09
CA MET A 63 6.97 -1.51 18.86
C MET A 63 5.98 -0.33 18.76
N PRO A 64 5.21 0.03 19.81
CA PRO A 64 4.32 1.19 19.73
C PRO A 64 5.04 2.51 19.44
N GLU A 65 6.29 2.68 19.92
CA GLU A 65 7.08 3.88 19.67
C GLU A 65 7.55 3.94 18.22
N ILE A 66 8.03 2.82 17.68
CA ILE A 66 8.44 2.69 16.28
C ILE A 66 7.26 2.90 15.34
N ASP A 67 6.14 2.25 15.62
CA ASP A 67 4.89 2.40 14.89
C ASP A 67 4.46 3.87 14.87
N SER A 68 4.58 4.57 16.00
CA SER A 68 4.25 5.99 16.10
C SER A 68 5.18 6.89 15.26
N VAL A 69 6.49 6.65 15.29
CA VAL A 69 7.48 7.41 14.52
C VAL A 69 7.28 7.20 13.02
N ASN A 70 7.13 5.95 12.59
CA ASN A 70 6.91 5.63 11.18
C ASN A 70 5.59 6.19 10.66
N PHE A 71 4.54 6.21 11.48
CA PHE A 71 3.29 6.88 11.11
C PHE A 71 3.50 8.36 10.82
N VAL A 72 4.26 9.08 11.67
CA VAL A 72 4.58 10.50 11.42
C VAL A 72 5.35 10.67 10.10
N ARG A 73 6.34 9.81 9.86
CA ARG A 73 7.14 9.84 8.62
C ARG A 73 6.27 9.60 7.38
N ILE A 74 5.39 8.58 7.39
CA ILE A 74 4.48 8.29 6.27
C ILE A 74 3.47 9.42 6.04
N ILE A 75 2.85 9.94 7.09
CA ILE A 75 1.91 11.06 6.93
C ILE A 75 2.63 12.30 6.36
N SER A 76 3.86 12.56 6.80
CA SER A 76 4.69 13.65 6.25
C SER A 76 5.00 13.43 4.77
N PHE A 77 5.42 12.21 4.39
CA PHE A 77 5.65 11.83 3.01
C PHE A 77 4.39 12.04 2.15
N ILE A 78 3.24 11.53 2.60
CA ILE A 78 1.97 11.64 1.88
C ILE A 78 1.56 13.10 1.71
N ARG A 79 1.72 13.93 2.76
CA ARG A 79 1.40 15.35 2.68
C ARG A 79 2.26 16.10 1.66
N LYS A 80 3.53 15.73 1.54
CA LYS A 80 4.49 16.40 0.64
C LYS A 80 4.39 15.92 -0.80
N ASN A 81 4.21 14.61 -0.99
CA ASN A 81 4.41 13.96 -2.29
C ASN A 81 3.14 13.27 -2.83
N GLY A 82 2.11 13.08 -2.00
CA GLY A 82 0.96 12.24 -2.28
C GLY A 82 1.16 10.78 -1.82
N PHE A 83 0.10 9.98 -1.91
CA PHE A 83 0.14 8.57 -1.54
C PHE A 83 1.07 7.79 -2.50
N PRO A 84 1.99 6.93 -1.98
CA PRO A 84 2.88 6.12 -2.82
C PRO A 84 2.13 5.30 -3.87
N ASN A 85 2.46 5.49 -5.14
CA ASN A 85 1.90 4.72 -6.26
C ASN A 85 2.89 4.67 -7.45
N GLU A 86 2.58 3.82 -8.43
CA GLU A 86 3.42 3.62 -9.62
C GLU A 86 3.62 4.92 -10.42
N LYS A 87 2.63 5.81 -10.49
CA LYS A 87 2.76 7.09 -11.21
C LYS A 87 3.78 8.02 -10.55
N LEU A 88 3.83 8.05 -9.22
CA LEU A 88 4.77 8.88 -8.46
C LEU A 88 6.19 8.33 -8.49
N LEU A 89 6.33 7.00 -8.38
CA LEU A 89 7.61 6.34 -8.07
C LEU A 89 8.23 5.64 -9.29
N GLY A 90 7.47 5.48 -10.36
CA GLY A 90 7.85 4.70 -11.52
C GLY A 90 7.75 3.19 -11.25
N LYS A 91 7.48 2.42 -12.32
CA LYS A 91 7.26 0.97 -12.24
C LYS A 91 8.41 0.20 -11.57
N ARG A 92 9.65 0.54 -11.90
CA ARG A 92 10.86 -0.11 -11.39
C ARG A 92 11.00 0.00 -9.87
N ASN A 93 10.74 1.18 -9.33
CA ASN A 93 10.84 1.39 -7.90
C ASN A 93 9.60 0.87 -7.18
N PHE A 94 8.41 1.08 -7.75
CA PHE A 94 7.17 0.63 -7.13
C PHE A 94 7.07 -0.89 -7.06
N SER A 95 7.75 -1.65 -7.94
CA SER A 95 7.82 -3.11 -7.84
C SER A 95 8.69 -3.63 -6.68
N GLN A 96 9.38 -2.75 -5.94
CA GLN A 96 10.12 -3.14 -4.75
C GLN A 96 9.16 -3.22 -3.57
N GLU A 97 9.17 -4.34 -2.84
CA GLU A 97 8.28 -4.57 -1.68
C GLU A 97 8.37 -3.44 -0.66
N CYS A 98 9.58 -2.96 -0.37
CA CYS A 98 9.80 -1.89 0.59
C CYS A 98 9.21 -0.54 0.16
N VAL A 99 8.92 -0.36 -1.12
CA VAL A 99 8.24 0.81 -1.66
C VAL A 99 6.73 0.59 -1.63
N GLU A 100 6.25 -0.48 -2.27
CA GLU A 100 4.81 -0.80 -2.39
C GLU A 100 4.12 -0.95 -1.02
N SER A 101 4.77 -1.65 -0.09
CA SER A 101 4.17 -2.04 1.19
C SER A 101 4.39 -1.02 2.31
N SER A 102 5.26 -0.02 2.11
CA SER A 102 5.64 0.97 3.14
C SER A 102 4.44 1.65 3.80
N ALA A 103 3.64 2.36 2.99
CA ALA A 103 2.46 3.09 3.47
C ALA A 103 1.40 2.11 4.00
N VAL A 104 1.25 0.95 3.35
CA VAL A 104 0.25 -0.06 3.72
C VAL A 104 0.50 -0.58 5.13
N ALA A 105 1.72 -1.05 5.42
CA ALA A 105 2.10 -1.60 6.72
C ALA A 105 1.91 -0.57 7.83
N VAL A 106 2.46 0.63 7.64
CA VAL A 106 2.47 1.69 8.67
C VAL A 106 1.05 2.17 9.01
N LEU A 107 0.18 2.35 8.01
CA LEU A 107 -1.20 2.80 8.25
C LEU A 107 -2.03 1.74 9.00
N LEU A 108 -1.79 0.45 8.74
CA LEU A 108 -2.47 -0.66 9.44
C LEU A 108 -1.99 -0.84 10.89
N HIS A 109 -0.80 -0.35 11.24
CA HIS A 109 -0.30 -0.37 12.63
C HIS A 109 -0.87 0.76 13.50
N ASN A 110 -1.33 1.87 12.92
CA ASN A 110 -1.83 3.04 13.65
C ASN A 110 -3.21 3.55 13.19
N PRO A 111 -4.20 2.69 12.97
CA PRO A 111 -5.48 3.08 12.40
C PRO A 111 -6.25 4.06 13.32
N GLN A 112 -6.01 4.04 14.64
CA GLN A 112 -6.57 5.00 15.58
C GLN A 112 -6.17 6.44 15.31
N ARG A 113 -4.95 6.68 14.79
CA ARG A 113 -4.47 8.03 14.46
C ARG A 113 -5.06 8.56 13.16
N ILE A 114 -5.75 7.72 12.40
CA ILE A 114 -6.49 8.11 11.20
C ILE A 114 -7.94 8.40 11.59
N VAL A 115 -8.59 7.48 12.32
CA VAL A 115 -10.00 7.64 12.70
C VAL A 115 -10.22 8.80 13.69
N LYS A 116 -9.29 9.03 14.63
CA LYS A 116 -9.45 10.07 15.66
C LYS A 116 -8.96 11.45 15.24
N ASP A 117 -8.09 11.54 14.24
CA ASP A 117 -7.55 12.81 13.76
C ASP A 117 -8.12 13.12 12.37
N LYS A 118 -9.04 14.08 12.34
CA LYS A 118 -9.72 14.49 11.09
C LYS A 118 -8.72 14.96 10.02
N ASN A 119 -7.58 15.53 10.39
CA ASN A 119 -6.60 15.98 9.40
C ASN A 119 -5.98 14.79 8.66
N ASN A 120 -5.65 13.72 9.37
CA ASN A 120 -5.11 12.51 8.74
C ASN A 120 -6.20 11.78 7.93
N PHE A 121 -7.43 11.72 8.45
CA PHE A 121 -8.56 11.17 7.72
C PHE A 121 -8.77 11.87 6.38
N TYR A 122 -8.90 13.21 6.39
CA TYR A 122 -9.15 13.98 5.17
C TYR A 122 -7.94 14.02 4.22
N LEU A 123 -6.71 13.96 4.75
CA LEU A 123 -5.52 13.79 3.91
C LEU A 123 -5.63 12.50 3.08
N LEU A 124 -5.91 11.37 3.72
CA LEU A 124 -6.01 10.08 3.03
C LEU A 124 -7.23 10.01 2.12
N LEU A 125 -8.38 10.56 2.53
CA LEU A 125 -9.57 10.64 1.69
C LEU A 125 -9.32 11.49 0.43
N THR A 126 -8.52 12.56 0.56
CA THR A 126 -8.11 13.38 -0.59
C THR A 126 -7.27 12.56 -1.57
N GLU A 127 -6.33 11.76 -1.09
CA GLU A 127 -5.53 10.87 -1.94
C GLU A 127 -6.37 9.76 -2.59
N VAL A 128 -7.40 9.25 -1.90
CA VAL A 128 -8.40 8.35 -2.48
C VAL A 128 -9.15 9.03 -3.62
N ASN A 129 -9.61 10.26 -3.42
CA ASN A 129 -10.37 11.00 -4.42
C ASN A 129 -9.51 11.43 -5.63
N LYS A 130 -8.20 11.62 -5.44
CA LYS A 130 -7.23 11.80 -6.53
C LYS A 130 -6.94 10.51 -7.31
N GLY A 131 -7.36 9.35 -6.81
CA GLY A 131 -7.03 8.04 -7.38
C GLY A 131 -5.62 7.55 -7.03
N ASN A 132 -4.92 8.22 -6.12
CA ASN A 132 -3.57 7.82 -5.67
C ASN A 132 -3.62 6.66 -4.67
N MET A 133 -4.74 6.48 -3.96
CA MET A 133 -4.99 5.42 -2.99
C MET A 133 -6.30 4.70 -3.34
N LYS A 134 -6.33 3.37 -3.25
CA LYS A 134 -7.57 2.61 -3.45
C LYS A 134 -8.53 2.87 -2.30
N ARG A 135 -9.80 3.17 -2.62
CA ARG A 135 -10.86 3.42 -1.64
C ARG A 135 -11.10 2.21 -0.72
N ASP A 136 -11.06 1.00 -1.27
CA ASP A 136 -11.21 -0.25 -0.49
C ASP A 136 -10.06 -0.47 0.50
N PHE A 137 -8.84 -0.03 0.14
CA PHE A 137 -7.72 -0.07 1.06
C PHE A 137 -7.93 0.94 2.21
N PHE A 138 -8.42 2.15 1.92
CA PHE A 138 -8.75 3.11 2.97
C PHE A 138 -9.82 2.56 3.92
N ALA A 139 -10.88 1.94 3.39
CA ALA A 139 -11.88 1.24 4.18
C ALA A 139 -11.26 0.14 5.07
N THR A 140 -10.30 -0.63 4.56
CA THR A 140 -9.57 -1.67 5.32
C THR A 140 -8.79 -1.08 6.49
N VAL A 141 -8.15 0.06 6.29
CA VAL A 141 -7.44 0.78 7.37
C VAL A 141 -8.42 1.27 8.45
N LEU A 142 -9.58 1.78 8.06
CA LEU A 142 -10.62 2.22 9.01
C LEU A 142 -11.22 1.03 9.78
N ASP A 143 -11.50 -0.09 9.11
CA ASP A 143 -11.97 -1.31 9.77
C ASP A 143 -10.95 -1.89 10.76
N LYS A 144 -9.65 -1.80 10.45
CA LYS A 144 -8.59 -2.22 11.38
C LYS A 144 -8.73 -1.52 12.74
N TYR A 145 -9.08 -0.23 12.77
CA TYR A 145 -9.31 0.50 14.02
C TYR A 145 -10.42 -0.14 14.84
N TYR A 146 -11.59 -0.38 14.24
CA TYR A 146 -12.73 -0.96 14.94
C TYR A 146 -12.47 -2.39 15.38
N TRP A 147 -11.78 -3.17 14.55
CA TRP A 147 -11.42 -4.55 14.81
C TRP A 147 -10.43 -4.68 15.97
N ALA A 148 -9.45 -3.78 16.06
CA ALA A 148 -8.41 -3.78 17.09
C ALA A 148 -8.82 -3.06 18.39
N LYS A 149 -9.89 -2.25 18.37
CA LYS A 149 -10.34 -1.49 19.55
C LYS A 149 -10.77 -2.43 20.68
N LYS A 150 -10.19 -2.27 21.86
CA LYS A 150 -10.57 -3.03 23.07
C LYS A 150 -12.06 -2.85 23.35
N GLY A 151 -12.76 -3.95 23.62
CA GLY A 151 -14.20 -3.97 23.91
C GLY A 151 -15.11 -4.03 22.67
N ASN A 152 -14.56 -3.97 21.45
CA ASN A 152 -15.36 -4.04 20.23
C ASN A 152 -15.60 -5.46 19.70
N ASN A 153 -15.10 -6.52 20.36
CA ASN A 153 -15.32 -7.92 19.91
C ASN A 153 -15.05 -8.16 18.42
N ARG A 154 -13.96 -7.57 17.88
CA ARG A 154 -13.56 -7.65 16.46
C ARG A 154 -14.61 -7.13 15.47
N LYS A 155 -15.44 -6.19 15.91
CA LYS A 155 -16.42 -5.49 15.09
C LYS A 155 -15.76 -4.68 13.96
N VAL A 156 -16.47 -4.58 12.85
CA VAL A 156 -16.11 -3.84 11.64
C VAL A 156 -17.36 -3.13 11.11
N TYR A 157 -17.17 -2.10 10.29
CA TYR A 157 -18.27 -1.33 9.69
C TYR A 157 -18.18 -1.24 8.16
N TYR A 158 -17.00 -1.43 7.57
CA TYR A 158 -16.82 -1.26 6.13
C TYR A 158 -16.93 -2.56 5.35
N GLY A 159 -16.84 -3.75 5.97
CA GLY A 159 -16.97 -5.03 5.25
C GLY A 159 -15.72 -5.33 4.44
N THR A 160 -14.59 -5.38 5.13
CA THR A 160 -13.25 -5.57 4.55
C THR A 160 -12.72 -6.97 4.91
N PRO A 161 -11.48 -7.35 4.55
CA PRO A 161 -10.92 -8.64 4.97
C PRO A 161 -10.89 -8.89 6.48
N PHE A 162 -11.08 -7.87 7.33
CA PHE A 162 -11.23 -8.03 8.78
C PHE A 162 -12.56 -8.67 9.19
N GLY A 163 -13.59 -8.63 8.33
CA GLY A 163 -14.85 -9.33 8.56
C GLY A 163 -16.06 -8.64 7.94
N LYS A 164 -17.24 -9.19 8.26
CA LYS A 164 -18.54 -8.63 7.87
C LYS A 164 -19.14 -7.77 9.00
N PRO A 165 -19.70 -6.59 8.69
CA PRO A 165 -20.44 -5.78 9.66
C PRO A 165 -21.72 -6.48 10.13
N CYS A 166 -22.23 -6.06 11.28
CA CYS A 166 -23.49 -6.53 11.84
C CYS A 166 -24.68 -5.94 11.06
N ILE A 167 -25.64 -6.77 10.66
CA ILE A 167 -26.83 -6.30 9.92
C ILE A 167 -27.67 -5.33 10.75
N GLU A 168 -27.68 -5.49 12.07
CA GLU A 168 -28.36 -4.63 13.04
C GLU A 168 -27.83 -3.18 13.00
N GLU A 169 -26.61 -2.99 12.47
CA GLU A 169 -25.95 -1.70 12.34
C GLU A 169 -25.75 -1.27 10.90
N LYS A 170 -26.54 -1.85 9.98
CA LYS A 170 -26.52 -1.53 8.56
C LYS A 170 -26.56 -0.02 8.31
N ARG A 171 -27.41 0.72 9.02
CA ARG A 171 -27.50 2.19 8.88
C ARG A 171 -26.18 2.91 9.21
N VAL A 172 -25.46 2.46 10.24
CA VAL A 172 -24.16 3.04 10.63
C VAL A 172 -23.11 2.69 9.58
N SER A 173 -23.07 1.43 9.15
CA SER A 173 -22.19 0.96 8.07
C SER A 173 -22.41 1.74 6.77
N ASP A 174 -23.66 1.90 6.32
CA ASP A 174 -24.03 2.63 5.11
C ASP A 174 -23.61 4.10 5.19
N SER A 175 -23.80 4.73 6.36
CA SER A 175 -23.36 6.12 6.59
C SER A 175 -21.85 6.27 6.50
N LEU A 176 -21.10 5.39 7.15
CA LEU A 176 -19.63 5.41 7.15
C LEU A 176 -19.04 5.11 5.78
N ARG A 177 -19.64 4.18 5.03
CA ARG A 177 -19.24 3.86 3.66
C ARG A 177 -19.50 5.04 2.73
N LYS A 178 -20.66 5.69 2.85
CA LYS A 178 -20.99 6.90 2.08
C LYS A 178 -20.01 8.04 2.34
N GLU A 179 -19.58 8.24 3.59
CA GLU A 179 -18.60 9.29 3.96
C GLU A 179 -17.30 9.20 3.15
N ILE A 180 -16.83 7.99 2.85
CA ILE A 180 -15.61 7.77 2.08
C ILE A 180 -15.87 7.51 0.58
N GLY A 181 -17.12 7.65 0.13
CA GLY A 181 -17.52 7.46 -1.27
C GLY A 181 -17.68 6.00 -1.71
N LEU A 182 -17.97 5.08 -0.78
CA LEU A 182 -18.36 3.71 -1.09
C LEU A 182 -19.88 3.56 -1.13
N ASN A 183 -20.37 2.70 -2.03
CA ASN A 183 -21.77 2.28 -2.04
C ASN A 183 -22.10 1.46 -0.78
N PRO A 184 -23.36 1.44 -0.33
CA PRO A 184 -23.87 0.46 0.64
C PRO A 184 -23.44 -0.97 0.29
N LEU A 185 -23.31 -1.82 1.29
CA LEU A 185 -23.10 -3.25 1.08
C LEU A 185 -24.42 -3.94 0.78
N ASP A 186 -24.37 -5.04 0.01
CA ASP A 186 -25.50 -5.96 -0.12
C ASP A 186 -25.77 -6.66 1.23
N ASP A 187 -27.03 -7.02 1.49
CA ASP A 187 -27.44 -7.67 2.74
C ASP A 187 -26.66 -8.97 3.01
N SER A 188 -26.26 -9.71 1.97
CA SER A 188 -25.43 -10.92 2.07
C SER A 188 -24.00 -10.66 2.58
N SER A 189 -23.56 -9.41 2.52
CA SER A 189 -22.25 -8.96 3.02
C SER A 189 -22.28 -8.56 4.50
N TYR A 190 -23.45 -8.61 5.13
CA TYR A 190 -23.60 -8.50 6.58
C TYR A 190 -23.67 -9.88 7.25
N ARG A 191 -23.43 -9.90 8.56
CA ARG A 191 -23.68 -11.06 9.43
C ARG A 191 -24.70 -10.67 10.50
N LYS A 192 -25.46 -11.65 10.98
CA LYS A 192 -26.24 -11.47 12.22
C LYS A 192 -25.28 -11.45 13.39
N CYS A 193 -25.37 -10.42 14.22
CA CYS A 193 -24.60 -10.34 15.44
C CYS A 193 -25.53 -10.60 16.62
N SER A 194 -25.12 -11.51 17.50
CA SER A 194 -25.82 -11.71 18.77
C SER A 194 -25.72 -10.43 19.59
N ASN A 195 -26.85 -9.95 20.11
CA ASN A 195 -26.90 -8.89 21.12
C ASN A 195 -26.23 -9.33 22.42
#